data_AF-A0A8B7UWG4-F1
#
_entry.id   AF-A0A8B7UWG4-F1
#
_cell.length_a   1.000
_cell.length_b   1.000
_cell.length_c   1.000
_cell.angle_alpha   90.00
_cell.angle_beta   90.00
_cell.angle_gamma   90.00
#
_symmetry.space_group_name_H-M   'P 1'
#
loop_
_entity.id
_entity.type
_entity.pdbx_description
1 polymer ?
#
loop_
_entity_poly.entity_id
_entity_poly.type
_entity_poly.pdbx_seq_one_letter_code
_entity_poly.pdbx_strand_id
1 'polypeptide(L)'
;MPGTSSTPPPLSRVSPCPTRRCPGSTPEPLTKTHYNILDGLTDRRSFHGVYEVQDGLPLNPMGRTGLRGRGSLRWFGPNHTLHPVITRWRRNQDGAICRKSIKKMLEVLVLKHPSSEHWALPGGSREPGDMLPRKLKQVLRQEFWAAFENLLMQGTEVYKGYMDDPRNTDNAWIETVAISIHFPDQNDVELKRLNSHLHPCDPGVSVRWQVVDRRIPLYANHKTILQKAAALFAAHY
;
A
#
# COMPACT_ATOMS: atom_id res chain seq x y z
N MET A 1 -48.73 3.74 -27.39
CA MET A 1 -47.25 3.73 -27.42
C MET A 1 -46.76 4.54 -26.22
N PRO A 2 -46.32 3.90 -25.12
CA PRO A 2 -45.79 4.61 -23.96
C PRO A 2 -44.35 5.06 -24.24
N GLY A 3 -44.08 6.34 -24.00
CA GLY A 3 -42.78 6.96 -24.19
C GLY A 3 -41.78 6.43 -23.16
N THR A 4 -40.63 5.96 -23.66
CA THR A 4 -39.48 5.59 -22.84
C THR A 4 -38.86 6.84 -22.23
N SER A 5 -39.01 7.01 -20.91
CA SER A 5 -38.28 8.00 -20.13
C SER A 5 -36.81 7.57 -20.03
N SER A 6 -35.96 8.12 -20.90
CA SER A 6 -34.51 8.00 -20.76
C SER A 6 -34.06 8.92 -19.62
N THR A 7 -33.89 8.37 -18.42
CA THR A 7 -33.15 9.04 -17.35
C THR A 7 -31.73 9.35 -17.85
N PRO A 8 -31.27 10.61 -17.79
CA PRO A 8 -29.90 10.93 -18.15
C PRO A 8 -28.93 10.21 -17.19
N PRO A 9 -27.77 9.74 -17.67
CA PRO A 9 -26.78 9.13 -16.80
C PRO A 9 -26.32 10.16 -15.74
N PRO A 10 -26.02 9.73 -14.50
CA PRO A 10 -25.56 10.63 -13.47
C PRO A 10 -24.30 11.37 -13.92
N LEU A 11 -24.26 12.68 -13.67
CA LEU A 11 -23.13 13.57 -13.99
C LEU A 11 -21.86 13.05 -13.30
N SER A 12 -20.99 12.40 -14.08
CA SER A 12 -19.71 11.92 -13.60
C SER A 12 -18.74 13.09 -13.38
N ARG A 13 -18.23 13.23 -12.15
CA ARG A 13 -17.17 14.20 -11.87
C ARG A 13 -15.83 13.66 -12.36
N VAL A 14 -15.12 14.45 -13.16
CA VAL A 14 -13.73 14.17 -13.57
C VAL A 14 -12.80 14.82 -12.56
N SER A 15 -11.95 14.03 -11.90
CA SER A 15 -10.96 14.57 -10.97
C SER A 15 -9.82 15.28 -11.71
N PRO A 16 -9.46 16.52 -11.33
CA PRO A 16 -8.32 17.23 -11.93
C PRO A 16 -6.99 16.55 -11.58
N CYS A 17 -6.08 16.42 -12.56
CA CYS A 17 -4.74 15.89 -12.35
C CYS A 17 -3.86 16.96 -11.64
N PRO A 18 -3.21 16.70 -10.48
CA PRO A 18 -2.67 17.80 -9.66
C PRO A 18 -1.37 18.45 -10.16
N THR A 19 -0.62 17.88 -11.11
CA THR A 19 0.66 18.48 -11.56
C THR A 19 1.05 18.10 -12.99
N ARG A 20 1.62 19.06 -13.73
CA ARG A 20 2.28 18.91 -15.05
C ARG A 20 3.61 18.10 -15.01
N ARG A 21 3.92 17.41 -13.91
CA ARG A 21 5.20 16.69 -13.70
C ARG A 21 5.02 15.21 -13.37
N CYS A 22 4.02 14.57 -13.97
CA CYS A 22 4.04 13.11 -14.10
C CYS A 22 4.57 12.78 -15.49
N PRO A 23 5.50 11.82 -15.65
CA PRO A 23 5.67 11.16 -16.94
C PRO A 23 4.29 10.65 -17.37
N GLY A 24 3.76 11.14 -18.50
CA GLY A 24 2.37 10.95 -18.92
C GLY A 24 1.45 12.19 -18.77
N SER A 25 2.01 13.40 -18.59
CA SER A 25 1.26 14.66 -18.63
C SER A 25 1.07 15.25 -20.04
N THR A 26 1.62 14.60 -21.06
CA THR A 26 1.14 14.72 -22.44
C THR A 26 -0.15 13.93 -22.56
N PRO A 27 -1.16 14.39 -23.32
CA PRO A 27 -2.22 13.51 -23.77
C PRO A 27 -1.56 12.49 -24.71
N GLU A 28 -0.99 11.43 -24.14
CA GLU A 28 -0.68 10.25 -24.93
C GLU A 28 -2.02 9.80 -25.51
N PRO A 29 -2.10 9.65 -26.84
CA PRO A 29 -3.34 9.21 -27.42
C PRO A 29 -3.69 7.88 -26.75
N LEU A 30 -4.92 7.78 -26.23
CA LEU A 30 -5.49 6.60 -25.55
C LEU A 30 -5.36 5.29 -26.38
N THR A 31 -4.83 5.37 -27.60
CA THR A 31 -4.78 4.35 -28.64
C THR A 31 -3.64 3.35 -28.53
N LYS A 32 -2.77 3.41 -27.52
CA LYS A 32 -1.64 2.45 -27.40
C LYS A 32 -1.42 1.80 -26.03
N THR A 33 -2.35 1.97 -25.08
CA THR A 33 -2.25 1.26 -23.80
C THR A 33 -2.77 -0.16 -23.93
N HIS A 34 -1.94 -1.16 -23.60
CA HIS A 34 -2.34 -2.56 -23.65
C HIS A 34 -2.77 -3.04 -22.27
N TYR A 35 -4.08 -3.07 -22.02
CA TYR A 35 -4.65 -3.51 -20.74
C TYR A 35 -4.54 -5.02 -20.52
N ASN A 36 -4.66 -5.45 -19.26
CA ASN A 36 -4.64 -6.86 -18.84
C ASN A 36 -3.36 -7.64 -19.22
N ILE A 37 -2.26 -6.95 -19.51
CA ILE A 37 -0.95 -7.57 -19.81
C ILE A 37 0.20 -6.82 -19.12
N LEU A 38 1.42 -7.35 -19.25
CA LEU A 38 2.64 -6.61 -18.98
C LEU A 38 2.96 -5.70 -20.18
N ASP A 39 2.69 -4.40 -20.04
CA ASP A 39 2.84 -3.38 -21.09
C ASP A 39 4.18 -2.65 -20.90
N GLY A 40 5.22 -3.18 -21.55
CA GLY A 40 6.60 -2.75 -21.34
C GLY A 40 7.06 -3.01 -19.90
N LEU A 41 7.35 -1.94 -19.16
CA LEU A 41 7.75 -2.01 -17.75
C LEU A 41 6.57 -1.89 -16.76
N THR A 42 5.35 -1.68 -17.28
CA THR A 42 4.16 -1.49 -16.44
C THR A 42 3.32 -2.75 -16.45
N ASP A 43 3.24 -3.44 -15.31
CA ASP A 43 2.26 -4.51 -15.15
C ASP A 43 0.87 -3.89 -15.03
N ARG A 44 0.03 -4.15 -16.03
CA ARG A 44 -1.35 -3.68 -16.08
C ARG A 44 -2.34 -4.80 -15.79
N ARG A 45 -1.89 -5.99 -15.36
CA ARG A 45 -2.78 -7.09 -14.96
C ARG A 45 -3.32 -6.85 -13.57
N SER A 46 -4.58 -7.18 -13.33
CA SER A 46 -5.11 -7.15 -11.97
C SER A 46 -4.89 -8.48 -11.26
N PHE A 47 -4.65 -8.44 -9.95
CA PHE A 47 -4.70 -9.62 -9.07
C PHE A 47 -6.11 -10.22 -8.96
N HIS A 48 -7.15 -9.48 -9.39
CA HIS A 48 -8.54 -9.94 -9.46
C HIS A 48 -8.91 -10.57 -10.80
N GLY A 49 -7.95 -10.76 -11.70
CA GLY A 49 -8.16 -11.34 -13.02
C GLY A 49 -8.32 -10.28 -14.10
N VAL A 50 -8.96 -10.67 -15.21
CA VAL A 50 -9.18 -9.77 -16.35
C VAL A 50 -10.27 -8.76 -15.99
N TYR A 51 -9.94 -7.47 -16.05
CA TYR A 51 -10.93 -6.40 -15.89
C TYR A 51 -11.48 -5.96 -17.25
N GLU A 52 -12.72 -5.49 -17.23
CA GLU A 52 -13.41 -4.98 -18.40
C GLU A 52 -12.79 -3.67 -18.89
N VAL A 53 -12.75 -3.48 -20.20
CA VAL A 53 -12.35 -2.22 -20.84
C VAL A 53 -13.52 -1.75 -21.69
N GLN A 54 -14.08 -0.61 -21.34
CA GLN A 54 -15.21 0.02 -22.02
C GLN A 54 -14.79 1.40 -22.54
N ASP A 55 -15.06 1.67 -23.82
CA ASP A 55 -14.69 2.93 -24.49
C ASP A 55 -13.19 3.29 -24.33
N GLY A 56 -12.33 2.27 -24.34
CA GLY A 56 -10.88 2.42 -24.18
C GLY A 56 -10.40 2.69 -22.75
N LEU A 57 -11.30 2.64 -21.75
CA LEU A 57 -10.98 2.84 -20.34
C LEU A 57 -11.26 1.55 -19.54
N PRO A 58 -10.38 1.18 -18.60
CA PRO A 58 -10.63 0.03 -17.73
C PRO A 58 -11.74 0.37 -16.74
N LEU A 59 -12.53 -0.62 -16.35
CA LEU A 59 -13.54 -0.50 -15.31
C LEU A 59 -13.06 -1.12 -14.01
N ASN A 60 -13.25 -0.39 -12.91
CA ASN A 60 -12.88 -0.85 -11.58
C ASN A 60 -13.63 -2.15 -11.22
N PRO A 61 -12.93 -3.25 -10.88
CA PRO A 61 -13.54 -4.55 -10.64
C PRO A 61 -14.44 -4.58 -9.40
N MET A 62 -14.35 -3.57 -8.53
CA MET A 62 -15.21 -3.42 -7.34
C MET A 62 -16.45 -2.54 -7.60
N GLY A 63 -16.67 -2.14 -8.85
CA GLY A 63 -17.80 -1.33 -9.26
C GLY A 63 -17.53 0.18 -9.23
N ARG A 64 -18.61 0.95 -9.41
CA ARG A 64 -18.54 2.41 -9.54
C ARG A 64 -18.16 3.07 -8.21
N THR A 65 -17.17 3.95 -8.25
CA THR A 65 -16.82 4.86 -7.15
C THR A 65 -17.51 6.22 -7.30
N GLY A 66 -18.08 6.50 -8.48
CA GLY A 66 -18.75 7.78 -8.78
C GLY A 66 -17.81 8.87 -9.31
N LEU A 67 -16.54 8.52 -9.57
CA LEU A 67 -15.52 9.40 -10.13
C LEU A 67 -14.93 8.75 -11.39
N ARG A 68 -15.03 9.42 -12.54
CA ARG A 68 -14.43 8.94 -13.80
C ARG A 68 -13.02 9.49 -14.00
N GLY A 69 -12.29 8.82 -14.88
CA GLY A 69 -10.89 9.14 -15.19
C GLY A 69 -9.94 8.53 -14.16
N ARG A 70 -8.67 8.92 -14.22
CA ARG A 70 -7.61 8.34 -13.40
C ARG A 70 -7.42 9.02 -12.03
N GLY A 71 -7.99 10.21 -11.85
CA GLY A 71 -7.79 11.03 -10.66
C GLY A 71 -6.32 11.32 -10.40
N SER A 72 -5.86 11.04 -9.19
CA SER A 72 -4.47 11.28 -8.76
C SER A 72 -3.54 10.07 -8.93
N LEU A 73 -4.06 8.94 -9.38
CA LEU A 73 -3.27 7.72 -9.58
C LEU A 73 -2.36 7.83 -10.81
N ARG A 74 -1.28 7.05 -10.87
CA ARG A 74 -0.30 7.14 -11.96
C ARG A 74 -0.82 6.51 -13.25
N TRP A 75 -1.56 5.40 -13.14
CA TRP A 75 -2.01 4.61 -14.30
C TRP A 75 -3.53 4.39 -14.30
N PHE A 76 -4.10 4.24 -15.50
CA PHE A 76 -5.44 3.67 -15.67
C PHE A 76 -5.35 2.17 -15.34
N GLY A 77 -6.39 1.63 -14.73
CA GLY A 77 -6.44 0.25 -14.26
C GLY A 77 -5.73 0.07 -12.91
N PRO A 78 -5.11 -1.09 -12.65
CA PRO A 78 -4.46 -1.36 -11.38
C PRO A 78 -3.16 -0.56 -11.21
N ASN A 79 -2.98 0.02 -10.02
CA ASN A 79 -1.77 0.69 -9.58
C ASN A 79 -1.14 -0.17 -8.49
N HIS A 80 -0.17 -1.01 -8.86
CA HIS A 80 0.46 -1.95 -7.94
C HIS A 80 1.38 -1.26 -6.92
N THR A 81 1.20 -1.64 -5.66
CA THR A 81 1.96 -1.13 -4.51
C THR A 81 2.48 -2.29 -3.66
N LEU A 82 3.49 -2.03 -2.83
CA LEU A 82 4.07 -3.01 -1.90
C LEU A 82 4.00 -2.46 -0.47
N HIS A 83 3.52 -3.26 0.48
CA HIS A 83 3.46 -2.93 1.89
C HIS A 83 4.25 -3.93 2.76
N PRO A 84 5.49 -3.59 3.13
CA PRO A 84 6.21 -4.31 4.18
C PRO A 84 5.49 -4.13 5.53
N VAL A 85 5.12 -5.25 6.17
CA VAL A 85 4.54 -5.29 7.52
C VAL A 85 5.60 -5.81 8.48
N ILE A 86 6.41 -4.87 8.96
CA ILE A 86 7.58 -5.16 9.79
C ILE A 86 7.13 -5.25 11.25
N THR A 87 7.26 -6.41 11.86
CA THR A 87 6.73 -6.67 13.20
C THR A 87 7.76 -7.29 14.14
N ARG A 88 7.57 -7.06 15.44
CA ARG A 88 8.29 -7.74 16.53
C ARG A 88 7.36 -8.00 17.70
N TRP A 89 7.74 -8.89 18.62
CA TRP A 89 7.02 -9.03 19.88
C TRP A 89 7.24 -7.81 20.79
N ARG A 90 6.16 -7.27 21.34
CA ARG A 90 6.24 -6.30 22.44
C ARG A 90 6.83 -6.99 23.66
N ARG A 91 7.82 -6.38 24.30
CA ARG A 91 8.42 -6.90 25.54
C ARG A 91 8.28 -5.92 26.70
N ASN A 92 8.25 -6.46 27.92
CA ASN A 92 8.30 -5.68 29.15
C ASN A 92 9.76 -5.36 29.54
N GLN A 93 9.97 -4.73 30.70
CA GLN A 93 11.30 -4.36 31.20
C GLN A 93 12.22 -5.57 31.41
N ASP A 94 11.66 -6.73 31.75
CA ASP A 94 12.40 -7.99 31.95
C ASP A 94 12.70 -8.74 30.65
N GLY A 95 12.27 -8.21 29.49
CA GLY A 95 12.43 -8.87 28.20
C GLY A 95 11.43 -10.02 27.95
N ALA A 96 10.40 -10.17 28.78
CA ALA A 96 9.31 -11.13 28.55
C ALA A 96 8.29 -10.57 27.54
N ILE A 97 7.70 -11.44 26.72
CA ILE A 97 6.67 -11.04 25.73
C ILE A 97 5.40 -10.59 26.45
N CYS A 98 4.97 -9.35 26.18
CA CYS A 98 3.72 -8.81 26.69
C CYS A 98 2.51 -9.55 26.10
N ARG A 99 1.49 -9.74 26.94
CA ARG A 99 0.22 -10.38 26.58
C ARG A 99 -0.95 -9.50 26.99
N LYS A 100 -2.03 -9.60 26.23
CA LYS A 100 -3.35 -9.06 26.57
C LYS A 100 -4.31 -10.24 26.60
N SER A 101 -4.79 -10.58 27.80
CA SER A 101 -5.37 -11.90 28.07
C SER A 101 -4.38 -13.01 27.64
N ILE A 102 -4.83 -14.02 26.89
CA ILE A 102 -3.99 -15.14 26.42
C ILE A 102 -3.12 -14.79 25.20
N LYS A 103 -3.44 -13.71 24.49
CA LYS A 103 -2.82 -13.36 23.19
C LYS A 103 -1.55 -12.54 23.39
N LYS A 104 -0.49 -12.87 22.65
CA LYS A 104 0.76 -12.11 22.61
C LYS A 104 0.54 -10.76 21.90
N MET A 105 1.29 -9.74 22.29
CA MET A 105 1.18 -8.40 21.71
C MET A 105 2.30 -8.15 20.70
N LEU A 106 1.93 -7.70 19.49
CA LEU A 106 2.88 -7.26 18.48
C LEU A 106 3.14 -5.75 18.57
N GLU A 107 4.33 -5.37 18.11
CA GLU A 107 4.63 -4.02 17.65
C GLU A 107 4.87 -4.05 16.14
N VAL A 108 4.46 -2.99 15.46
CA VAL A 108 4.67 -2.78 14.03
C VAL A 108 5.44 -1.49 13.80
N LEU A 109 6.37 -1.49 12.85
CA LEU A 109 7.06 -0.28 12.43
C LEU A 109 6.12 0.58 11.58
N VAL A 110 5.91 1.82 12.01
CA VAL A 110 5.04 2.79 11.34
C VAL A 110 5.73 4.12 11.15
N LEU A 111 5.26 4.87 10.16
CA LEU A 111 5.71 6.22 9.86
C LEU A 111 4.54 7.21 9.87
N LYS A 112 4.81 8.46 10.24
CA LYS A 112 3.85 9.56 10.19
C LYS A 112 4.52 10.78 9.55
N HIS A 113 3.90 11.29 8.49
CA HIS A 113 4.30 12.54 7.85
C HIS A 113 3.68 13.73 8.60
N PRO A 114 4.36 14.88 8.74
CA PRO A 114 3.85 16.04 9.47
C PRO A 114 2.46 16.50 9.04
N SER A 115 2.19 16.45 7.74
CA SER A 115 0.91 16.88 7.17
C SER A 115 -0.21 15.83 7.27
N SER A 116 0.03 14.69 7.92
CA SER A 116 -0.95 13.62 8.05
C SER A 116 -1.27 13.37 9.52
N GLU A 117 -2.56 13.25 9.84
CA GLU A 117 -2.99 12.84 11.18
C GLU A 117 -2.77 11.35 11.46
N HIS A 118 -2.65 10.53 10.41
CA HIS A 118 -2.62 9.08 10.50
C HIS A 118 -1.21 8.52 10.34
N TRP A 119 -0.94 7.43 11.07
CA TRP A 119 0.22 6.58 10.84
C TRP A 119 0.01 5.77 9.55
N ALA A 120 1.11 5.38 8.92
CA ALA A 120 1.13 4.53 7.76
C ALA A 120 2.17 3.41 7.92
N LEU A 121 1.93 2.30 7.22
CA LEU A 121 2.97 1.31 6.95
C LEU A 121 4.02 1.89 6.00
N PRO A 122 5.29 1.43 6.05
CA PRO A 122 6.37 1.87 5.16
C PRO A 122 6.24 1.30 3.74
N GLY A 123 5.06 1.40 3.14
CA GLY A 123 4.75 0.85 1.82
C GLY A 123 4.37 1.91 0.79
N GLY A 124 3.79 1.46 -0.32
CA GLY A 124 3.28 2.30 -1.40
C GLY A 124 3.85 1.92 -2.75
N SER A 125 3.91 2.91 -3.66
CA SER A 125 4.41 2.72 -5.01
C SER A 125 5.92 2.45 -5.02
N ARG A 126 6.36 1.74 -6.05
CA ARG A 126 7.78 1.55 -6.40
C ARG A 126 8.06 2.35 -7.67
N GLU A 127 9.26 2.88 -7.82
CA GLU A 127 9.68 3.38 -9.12
C GLU A 127 10.04 2.20 -10.04
N PRO A 128 10.03 2.37 -11.38
CA PRO A 128 10.44 1.33 -12.30
C PRO A 128 11.84 0.81 -11.95
N GLY A 129 11.98 -0.50 -11.78
CA GLY A 129 13.24 -1.15 -11.38
C GLY A 129 13.52 -1.20 -9.87
N ASP A 130 12.77 -0.45 -9.04
CA ASP A 130 12.93 -0.52 -7.59
C ASP A 130 12.24 -1.76 -7.00
N MET A 131 12.94 -2.47 -6.13
CA MET A 131 12.35 -3.53 -5.31
C MET A 131 11.63 -2.97 -4.07
N LEU A 132 12.15 -1.87 -3.51
CA LEU A 132 11.64 -1.26 -2.28
C LEU A 132 10.60 -0.16 -2.54
N PRO A 133 9.58 -0.03 -1.68
CA PRO A 133 8.59 1.03 -1.82
C PRO A 133 9.18 2.40 -1.45
N ARG A 134 8.70 3.45 -2.13
CA ARG A 134 9.22 4.82 -1.98
C ARG A 134 9.22 5.32 -0.53
N LYS A 135 8.17 5.06 0.24
CA LYS A 135 8.10 5.52 1.65
C LYS A 135 9.14 4.85 2.54
N LEU A 136 9.50 3.58 2.27
CA LEU A 136 10.57 2.92 3.00
C LEU A 136 11.93 3.55 2.66
N LYS A 137 12.20 3.79 1.38
CA LYS A 137 13.45 4.43 0.92
C LYS A 137 13.66 5.83 1.52
N GLN A 138 12.58 6.53 1.89
CA GLN A 138 12.64 7.83 2.56
C GLN A 138 13.03 7.77 4.04
N VAL A 139 12.98 6.59 4.67
CA VAL A 139 13.27 6.44 6.10
C VAL A 139 14.36 5.42 6.40
N LEU A 140 14.78 4.65 5.40
CA LEU A 140 15.80 3.64 5.52
C LEU A 140 17.01 4.04 4.70
N ARG A 141 18.18 4.10 5.34
CA ARG A 141 19.41 4.43 4.65
C ARG A 141 19.76 3.41 3.56
N GLN A 142 20.39 3.89 2.49
CA GLN A 142 20.66 3.13 1.28
C GLN A 142 21.53 1.89 1.52
N GLU A 143 22.44 1.96 2.48
CA GLU A 143 23.36 0.89 2.88
C GLU A 143 22.62 -0.37 3.37
N PHE A 144 21.35 -0.23 3.81
CA PHE A 144 20.53 -1.36 4.26
C PHE A 144 19.52 -1.85 3.22
N TRP A 145 19.43 -1.23 2.03
CA TRP A 145 18.40 -1.58 1.05
C TRP A 145 18.52 -3.03 0.57
N ALA A 146 19.71 -3.49 0.18
CA ALA A 146 19.93 -4.86 -0.28
C ALA A 146 19.61 -5.91 0.80
N ALA A 147 19.96 -5.62 2.07
CA ALA A 147 19.60 -6.49 3.19
C ALA A 147 18.07 -6.53 3.39
N PHE A 148 17.41 -5.38 3.28
CA PHE A 148 15.95 -5.31 3.38
C PHE A 148 15.24 -6.03 2.22
N GLU A 149 15.79 -5.98 1.00
CA GLU A 149 15.27 -6.75 -0.14
C GLU A 149 15.32 -8.26 0.15
N ASN A 150 16.40 -8.75 0.76
CA ASN A 150 16.48 -10.15 1.22
C ASN A 150 15.41 -10.47 2.28
N LEU A 151 15.18 -9.58 3.24
CA LEU A 151 14.11 -9.74 4.23
C LEU A 151 12.72 -9.80 3.57
N LEU A 152 12.48 -9.01 2.52
CA LEU A 152 11.24 -9.06 1.75
C LEU A 152 11.08 -10.39 1.01
N MET A 153 12.15 -10.89 0.39
CA MET A 153 12.12 -12.17 -0.34
C MET A 153 11.86 -13.36 0.60
N GLN A 154 12.33 -13.29 1.85
CA GLN A 154 12.11 -14.31 2.88
C GLN A 154 10.79 -14.12 3.65
N GLY A 155 10.15 -12.96 3.48
CA GLY A 155 8.92 -12.62 4.18
C GLY A 155 7.71 -13.44 3.70
N THR A 156 6.64 -13.42 4.49
CA THR A 156 5.40 -14.14 4.18
C THR A 156 4.37 -13.19 3.57
N GLU A 157 3.82 -13.51 2.39
CA GLU A 157 2.69 -12.77 1.84
C GLU A 157 1.45 -12.92 2.74
N VAL A 158 0.96 -11.81 3.30
CA VAL A 158 -0.24 -11.79 4.15
C VAL A 158 -1.47 -11.23 3.45
N TYR A 159 -1.26 -10.53 2.34
CA TYR A 159 -2.32 -9.95 1.55
C TYR A 159 -1.86 -9.70 0.12
N LYS A 160 -2.75 -9.99 -0.84
CA LYS A 160 -2.58 -9.62 -2.24
C LYS A 160 -3.95 -9.30 -2.83
N GLY A 161 -4.13 -8.10 -3.36
CA GLY A 161 -5.41 -7.73 -3.96
C GLY A 161 -5.73 -6.24 -3.95
N TYR A 162 -7.00 -5.94 -4.16
CA TYR A 162 -7.60 -4.63 -4.27
C TYR A 162 -7.62 -3.92 -2.93
N MET A 163 -7.00 -2.75 -2.86
CA MET A 163 -7.02 -1.93 -1.67
C MET A 163 -8.05 -0.81 -1.81
N ASP A 164 -9.04 -0.80 -0.92
CA ASP A 164 -10.01 0.29 -0.81
C ASP A 164 -9.29 1.57 -0.40
N ASP A 165 -9.01 2.45 -1.36
CA ASP A 165 -8.22 3.66 -1.18
C ASP A 165 -9.03 4.85 -1.69
N PRO A 166 -9.05 6.00 -0.97
CA PRO A 166 -9.81 7.17 -1.38
C PRO A 166 -9.41 7.76 -2.74
N ARG A 167 -8.28 7.31 -3.32
CA ARG A 167 -7.84 7.70 -4.66
C ARG A 167 -8.44 6.83 -5.76
N ASN A 168 -9.15 5.75 -5.43
CA ASN A 168 -9.76 4.87 -6.41
C ASN A 168 -10.88 5.58 -7.17
N THR A 169 -10.91 5.36 -8.48
CA THR A 169 -11.91 5.87 -9.42
C THR A 169 -12.60 4.71 -10.14
N ASP A 170 -13.54 5.03 -11.03
CA ASP A 170 -14.14 4.06 -11.95
C ASP A 170 -13.10 3.48 -12.93
N ASN A 171 -11.97 4.16 -13.16
CA ASN A 171 -10.99 3.80 -14.19
C ASN A 171 -9.55 3.61 -13.68
N ALA A 172 -9.29 3.76 -12.38
CA ALA A 172 -7.99 3.52 -11.79
C ALA A 172 -8.17 3.12 -10.33
N TRP A 173 -7.46 2.08 -9.90
CA TRP A 173 -7.54 1.60 -8.52
C TRP A 173 -6.19 1.12 -8.02
N ILE A 174 -6.08 0.94 -6.71
CA ILE A 174 -4.86 0.45 -6.08
C ILE A 174 -4.98 -1.03 -5.81
N GLU A 175 -3.92 -1.75 -6.17
CA GLU A 175 -3.71 -3.11 -5.71
C GLU A 175 -2.41 -3.19 -4.94
N THR A 176 -2.36 -4.07 -3.95
CA THR A 176 -1.18 -4.19 -3.12
C THR A 176 -0.85 -5.63 -2.81
N VAL A 177 0.46 -5.88 -2.71
CA VAL A 177 1.02 -7.04 -2.02
C VAL A 177 1.51 -6.56 -0.66
N ALA A 178 1.15 -7.26 0.41
CA ALA A 178 1.66 -6.99 1.74
C ALA A 178 2.47 -8.19 2.24
N ILE A 179 3.72 -7.94 2.59
CA ILE A 179 4.68 -8.96 3.01
C ILE A 179 4.99 -8.76 4.50
N SER A 180 4.74 -9.77 5.31
CA SER A 180 5.11 -9.78 6.71
C SER A 180 6.58 -10.16 6.90
N ILE A 181 7.31 -9.30 7.60
CA ILE A 181 8.66 -9.54 8.07
C ILE A 181 8.59 -9.51 9.59
N HIS A 182 8.83 -10.66 10.24
CA HIS A 182 8.67 -10.79 11.68
C HIS A 182 9.99 -11.10 12.36
N PHE A 183 10.33 -10.30 13.36
CA PHE A 183 11.49 -10.50 14.22
C PHE A 183 11.03 -11.10 15.57
N PRO A 184 11.21 -12.42 15.78
CA PRO A 184 10.78 -13.08 17.02
C PRO A 184 11.70 -12.74 18.20
N ASP A 185 13.00 -12.57 17.94
CA ASP A 185 14.00 -12.24 18.94
C ASP A 185 14.35 -10.73 18.89
N GLN A 186 14.44 -10.09 20.06
CA GLN A 186 14.95 -8.71 20.14
C GLN A 186 16.46 -8.62 19.93
N ASN A 187 17.18 -9.74 20.09
CA ASN A 187 18.61 -9.81 19.85
C ASN A 187 18.98 -10.06 18.39
N ASP A 188 17.99 -10.24 17.51
CA ASP A 188 18.16 -10.46 16.08
C ASP A 188 19.07 -9.39 15.46
N VAL A 189 20.09 -9.85 14.74
CA VAL A 189 21.12 -9.00 14.13
C VAL A 189 20.52 -8.08 13.09
N GLU A 190 19.59 -8.58 12.26
CA GLU A 190 18.93 -7.79 11.23
C GLU A 190 17.93 -6.80 11.82
N LEU A 191 17.28 -7.12 12.95
CA LEU A 191 16.49 -6.14 13.69
C LEU A 191 17.35 -4.99 14.23
N LYS A 192 18.52 -5.30 14.81
CA LYS A 192 19.46 -4.28 15.31
C LYS A 192 19.98 -3.40 14.17
N ARG A 193 20.37 -4.02 13.05
CA ARG A 193 20.80 -3.30 11.84
C ARG A 193 19.67 -2.46 11.26
N LEU A 194 18.45 -2.98 11.16
CA LEU A 194 17.30 -2.20 10.72
C LEU A 194 17.15 -0.93 11.57
N ASN A 195 17.11 -1.07 12.90
CA ASN A 195 16.97 0.09 13.80
C ASN A 195 18.13 1.09 13.65
N SER A 196 19.37 0.63 13.48
CA SER A 196 20.52 1.50 13.28
C SER A 196 20.55 2.20 11.92
N HIS A 197 19.72 1.78 10.95
CA HIS A 197 19.63 2.38 9.61
C HIS A 197 18.31 3.11 9.37
N LEU A 198 17.41 3.18 10.36
CA LEU A 198 16.21 4.01 10.29
C LEU A 198 16.57 5.49 10.52
N HIS A 199 16.67 6.23 9.42
CA HIS A 199 16.99 7.65 9.39
C HIS A 199 16.07 8.35 8.38
N PRO A 200 15.00 9.01 8.85
CA PRO A 200 14.13 9.80 7.99
C PRO A 200 14.91 10.86 7.22
N CYS A 201 14.77 10.88 5.89
CA CYS A 201 15.38 11.92 5.05
C CYS A 201 14.76 13.29 5.31
N ASP A 202 13.47 13.33 5.64
CA ASP A 202 12.75 14.52 6.08
C ASP A 202 12.67 14.51 7.62
N PRO A 203 13.25 15.50 8.32
CA PRO A 203 13.21 15.59 9.78
C PRO A 203 11.78 15.61 10.37
N GLY A 204 10.79 16.02 9.59
CA GLY A 204 9.40 16.00 10.02
C GLY A 204 8.77 14.60 10.05
N VAL A 205 9.31 13.65 9.29
CA VAL A 205 8.79 12.28 9.25
C VAL A 205 9.17 11.55 10.53
N SER A 206 8.16 11.16 11.29
CA SER A 206 8.34 10.35 12.50
C SER A 206 8.29 8.87 12.16
N VAL A 207 9.23 8.08 12.70
CA VAL A 207 9.25 6.61 12.58
C VAL A 207 9.29 6.02 13.97
N ARG A 208 8.43 5.03 14.25
CA ARG A 208 8.45 4.33 15.53
C ARG A 208 7.87 2.93 15.47
N TRP A 209 8.21 2.15 16.48
CA TRP A 209 7.48 0.94 16.83
C TRP A 209 6.19 1.30 17.55
N GLN A 210 5.08 0.75 17.08
CA GLN A 210 3.75 1.00 17.63
C GLN A 210 3.07 -0.32 17.97
N VAL A 211 2.48 -0.39 19.16
CA VAL A 211 1.67 -1.54 19.57
C VAL A 211 0.51 -1.74 18.60
N VAL A 212 0.35 -2.97 18.12
CA VAL A 212 -0.77 -3.39 17.28
C VAL A 212 -2.03 -3.50 18.15
N ASP A 213 -3.03 -2.70 17.82
CA ASP A 213 -4.37 -2.68 18.44
C ASP A 213 -5.36 -2.08 17.42
N ARG A 214 -6.63 -2.48 17.47
CA ARG A 214 -7.72 -1.93 16.62
C ARG A 214 -7.81 -0.40 16.61
N ARG A 215 -7.42 0.23 17.72
CA ARG A 215 -7.52 1.68 17.93
C ARG A 215 -6.31 2.46 17.41
N ILE A 216 -5.31 1.80 16.83
CA ILE A 216 -4.19 2.49 16.17
C ILE A 216 -4.75 3.48 15.12
N PRO A 217 -4.35 4.76 15.14
CA PRO A 217 -4.77 5.75 14.14
C PRO A 217 -3.97 5.56 12.85
N LEU A 218 -4.06 4.37 12.27
CA LEU A 218 -3.50 4.01 10.97
C LEU A 218 -4.50 4.33 9.87
N TYR A 219 -4.03 4.61 8.65
CA TYR A 219 -4.91 4.69 7.48
C TYR A 219 -5.86 3.50 7.43
N ALA A 220 -7.15 3.76 7.18
CA ALA A 220 -8.22 2.77 7.28
C ALA A 220 -7.93 1.53 6.43
N ASN A 221 -7.40 1.74 5.21
CA ASN A 221 -7.06 0.68 4.26
C ASN A 221 -5.90 -0.22 4.70
N HIS A 222 -5.03 0.25 5.59
CA HIS A 222 -3.96 -0.57 6.16
C HIS A 222 -4.43 -1.42 7.35
N LYS A 223 -5.60 -1.13 7.95
CA LYS A 223 -6.10 -1.88 9.11
C LYS A 223 -6.34 -3.34 8.76
N THR A 224 -6.89 -3.63 7.60
CA THR A 224 -7.12 -4.99 7.08
C THR A 224 -5.82 -5.77 6.93
N ILE A 225 -4.76 -5.14 6.41
CA ILE A 225 -3.43 -5.73 6.30
C ILE A 225 -2.88 -6.07 7.70
N LEU A 226 -2.99 -5.12 8.63
CA LEU A 226 -2.47 -5.30 9.99
C LEU A 226 -3.23 -6.40 10.76
N GLN A 227 -4.54 -6.52 10.55
CA GLN A 227 -5.36 -7.59 11.13
C GLN A 227 -4.92 -8.97 10.61
N LYS A 228 -4.68 -9.09 9.30
CA LYS A 228 -4.17 -10.33 8.69
C LYS A 228 -2.78 -10.69 9.21
N ALA A 229 -1.88 -9.70 9.34
CA ALA A 229 -0.57 -9.92 9.94
C ALA A 229 -0.64 -10.33 11.42
N ALA A 230 -1.54 -9.74 12.22
CA ALA A 230 -1.74 -10.16 13.60
C ALA A 230 -2.30 -11.59 13.70
N ALA A 231 -3.21 -11.97 12.79
CA ALA A 231 -3.76 -13.32 12.72
C ALA A 231 -2.70 -14.38 12.39
N LEU A 232 -1.74 -14.06 11.50
CA LEU A 232 -0.61 -14.94 11.14
C LEU A 232 0.16 -15.43 12.38
N PHE A 233 0.32 -14.57 13.39
CA PHE A 233 1.06 -14.90 14.63
C PHE A 233 0.15 -15.19 15.83
N ALA A 234 -1.16 -15.36 15.61
CA ALA A 234 -2.17 -15.50 16.66
C ALA A 234 -2.05 -14.42 17.76
N ALA A 235 -1.74 -13.18 17.36
CA ALA A 235 -1.52 -12.04 18.24
C ALA A 235 -2.83 -11.30 18.60
N HIS A 236 -2.74 -10.40 19.58
CA HIS A 236 -3.80 -9.44 19.90
C HIS A 236 -3.97 -8.42 18.77
N TYR A 237 -5.22 -8.03 18.49
CA TYR A 237 -5.61 -6.95 17.58
C TYR A 237 -6.82 -6.19 18.13
#